data_AF-A0AAD6KG31-F1
#
_entry.id   AF-A0AAD6KG31-F1
#
_cell.length_a   1.000
_cell.length_b   1.000
_cell.length_c   1.000
_cell.angle_alpha   90.00
_cell.angle_beta   90.00
_cell.angle_gamma   90.00
#
_symmetry.space_group_name_H-M   'P 1'
#
loop_
_entity.id
_entity.type
_entity.pdbx_description
1 polymer ?
#
loop_
_entity_poly.entity_id
_entity_poly.type
_entity_poly.pdbx_seq_one_letter_code
_entity_poly.pdbx_strand_id
1 'polypeptide(L)'
;MEANTEEEEKRSLQCWPPTAGLLPWLVVIPGSGEEGQTFYDISESHCHVKNIPELQDKVVATCSYGWLVIAGYLISDDCFLFNPISTKKIQLPSLAPVFSYDKCVLSSPPDDPGCVVMLLSFDIGTVRVLFCKAGDVEWTRQVLKLHDEDGSDYVRSVGVHKGDIYILTWYEHLYLVKFDNSSSITLVDLKVDDSTCPTTAKFYCRFPTYLVETCGELLRLHCNIRHRQVLDIWVYKLDFDEKVWTRVKELKDQAIFIGSSSGQVLACSTEESRIHGNKIYLTLAEERTLYVYGLDLCALEVCLPCPNVKADWVQNVWILPVLED
;
A
#
# COMPACT_ATOMS: atom_id res chain seq x y z
N MET A 1 -15.21 41.39 9.83
CA MET A 1 -14.99 40.75 8.51
C MET A 1 -13.68 39.96 8.53
N GLU A 2 -12.56 40.52 8.98
CA GLU A 2 -11.26 39.81 9.09
C GLU A 2 -11.29 38.55 9.99
N ALA A 3 -12.00 38.56 11.12
CA ALA A 3 -12.10 37.39 12.00
C ALA A 3 -12.84 36.19 11.37
N ASN A 4 -13.79 36.42 10.46
CA ASN A 4 -14.45 35.34 9.73
C ASN A 4 -13.52 34.74 8.67
N THR A 5 -12.70 35.56 8.02
CA THR A 5 -11.76 35.12 6.99
C THR A 5 -10.65 34.24 7.60
N GLU A 6 -10.11 34.60 8.77
CA GLU A 6 -9.11 33.78 9.46
C GLU A 6 -9.69 32.44 9.97
N GLU A 7 -10.94 32.42 10.44
CA GLU A 7 -11.61 31.17 10.83
C GLU A 7 -11.94 30.29 9.63
N GLU A 8 -12.35 30.88 8.51
CA GLU A 8 -12.59 30.16 7.25
C GLU A 8 -11.29 29.60 6.66
N GLU A 9 -10.19 30.35 6.70
CA GLU A 9 -8.87 29.88 6.28
C GLU A 9 -8.38 28.72 7.15
N LYS A 10 -8.49 28.83 8.49
CA LYS A 10 -8.15 27.73 9.40
C LYS A 10 -8.99 26.48 9.17
N ARG A 11 -10.30 26.63 8.96
CA ARG A 11 -11.18 25.51 8.61
C ARG A 11 -10.78 24.89 7.27
N SER A 12 -10.46 25.71 6.27
CA SER A 12 -10.04 25.23 4.95
C SER A 12 -8.73 24.43 4.98
N LEU A 13 -7.81 24.76 5.89
CA LEU A 13 -6.56 24.04 6.10
C LEU A 13 -6.79 22.68 6.77
N GLN A 14 -7.83 22.55 7.60
CA GLN A 14 -8.20 21.30 8.27
C GLN A 14 -9.08 20.38 7.41
N CYS A 15 -9.62 20.90 6.31
CA CYS A 15 -10.33 20.09 5.34
C CYS A 15 -9.37 19.37 4.39
N TRP A 16 -9.72 18.14 4.02
CA TRP A 16 -9.06 17.41 2.95
C TRP A 16 -9.10 18.23 1.64
N PRO A 17 -8.10 18.09 0.75
CA PRO A 17 -8.13 18.74 -0.56
C PRO A 17 -9.43 18.40 -1.31
N PRO A 18 -9.94 19.31 -2.17
CA PRO A 18 -11.16 19.04 -2.93
C PRO A 18 -11.05 17.70 -3.66
N THR A 19 -11.99 16.78 -3.40
CA THR A 19 -12.03 15.42 -3.98
C THR A 19 -12.47 15.42 -5.45
N ALA A 20 -12.22 16.51 -6.21
CA ALA A 20 -12.74 16.70 -7.55
C ALA A 20 -12.16 15.69 -8.56
N GLY A 21 -12.67 14.46 -8.55
CA GLY A 21 -12.30 13.36 -9.44
C GLY A 21 -11.78 12.08 -8.79
N LEU A 22 -11.91 11.87 -7.46
CA LEU A 22 -11.46 10.64 -6.76
C LEU A 22 -10.04 10.16 -7.13
N LEU A 23 -9.10 11.11 -7.17
CA LEU A 23 -7.74 10.82 -7.59
C LEU A 23 -6.87 10.42 -6.40
N PRO A 24 -5.92 9.49 -6.58
CA PRO A 24 -4.90 9.21 -5.59
C PRO A 24 -4.00 10.43 -5.37
N TRP A 25 -3.80 10.78 -4.11
CA TRP A 25 -2.86 11.81 -3.69
C TRP A 25 -1.56 11.18 -3.21
N LEU A 26 -0.43 11.74 -3.63
CA LEU A 26 0.84 11.47 -2.96
C LEU A 26 0.92 12.40 -1.74
N VAL A 27 0.89 11.81 -0.56
CA VAL A 27 0.88 12.56 0.70
C VAL A 27 2.24 12.43 1.37
N VAL A 28 2.81 13.57 1.70
CA VAL A 28 4.04 13.69 2.46
C VAL A 28 3.68 14.11 3.87
N ILE A 29 3.97 13.24 4.84
CA ILE A 29 3.71 13.45 6.26
C ILE A 29 5.04 13.80 6.92
N PRO A 30 5.19 15.02 7.45
CA PRO A 30 6.46 15.44 8.02
C PRO A 30 6.74 14.76 9.37
N GLY A 31 7.98 14.86 9.83
CA GLY A 31 8.37 14.33 11.13
C GLY A 31 7.85 15.16 12.32
N SER A 32 8.10 14.64 13.52
CA SER A 32 7.58 15.21 14.77
C SER A 32 7.89 16.70 14.93
N GLY A 33 6.86 17.51 15.16
CA GLY A 33 7.00 18.93 15.46
C GLY A 33 6.97 19.87 14.24
N GLU A 34 6.79 19.34 13.02
CA GLU A 34 6.44 20.15 11.85
C GLU A 34 4.92 20.15 11.62
N GLU A 35 4.36 21.31 11.30
CA GLU A 35 2.93 21.47 11.02
C GLU A 35 2.64 21.25 9.53
N GLY A 36 1.64 20.42 9.26
CA GLY A 36 0.99 20.30 7.96
C GLY A 36 1.54 19.22 7.04
N GLN A 37 0.63 18.48 6.42
CA GLN A 37 0.90 17.46 5.42
C GLN A 37 0.79 18.09 4.02
N THR A 38 1.70 17.67 3.13
CA THR A 38 1.67 18.11 1.73
C THR A 38 1.01 17.05 0.87
N PHE A 39 -0.08 17.43 0.20
CA PHE A 39 -0.84 16.61 -0.74
C PHE A 39 -0.47 17.02 -2.16
N TYR A 40 0.14 16.12 -2.92
CA TYR A 40 0.41 16.35 -4.33
C TYR A 40 -0.70 15.73 -5.19
N ASP A 41 -1.35 16.58 -5.97
CA ASP A 41 -2.31 16.19 -7.01
C ASP A 41 -1.56 15.95 -8.33
N ILE A 42 -1.59 14.70 -8.81
CA ILE A 42 -0.92 14.31 -10.04
C ILE A 42 -1.55 14.97 -11.27
N SER A 43 -2.88 15.14 -11.28
CA SER A 43 -3.59 15.65 -12.44
C SER A 43 -3.34 17.13 -12.68
N GLU A 44 -3.23 17.91 -11.61
CA GLU A 44 -2.98 19.35 -11.68
C GLU A 44 -1.50 19.68 -11.52
N SER A 45 -0.67 18.68 -11.18
CA SER A 45 0.75 18.86 -10.84
C SER A 45 0.95 19.95 -9.77
N HIS A 46 0.08 19.95 -8.76
CA HIS A 46 0.01 20.99 -7.74
C HIS A 46 0.06 20.40 -6.33
N CYS A 47 0.61 21.17 -5.39
CA CYS A 47 0.69 20.78 -3.98
C CYS A 47 -0.30 21.59 -3.14
N HIS A 48 -1.06 20.89 -2.28
CA HIS A 48 -1.89 21.50 -1.24
C HIS A 48 -1.29 21.18 0.12
N VAL A 49 -1.02 22.20 0.93
CA VAL A 49 -0.63 22.00 2.33
C VAL A 49 -1.89 22.03 3.19
N LYS A 50 -2.10 20.99 3.99
CA LYS A 50 -3.25 20.82 4.88
C LYS A 50 -2.79 20.41 6.27
N ASN A 51 -3.63 20.66 7.27
CA ASN A 51 -3.39 20.28 8.66
C ASN A 51 -4.47 19.28 9.08
N ILE A 52 -4.29 18.02 8.69
CA ILE A 52 -5.18 16.91 9.01
C ILE A 52 -4.77 16.30 10.36
N PRO A 53 -5.56 16.48 11.44
CA PRO A 53 -5.19 16.01 12.77
C PRO A 53 -4.96 14.49 12.84
N GLU A 54 -5.70 13.72 12.06
CA GLU A 54 -5.59 12.26 11.99
C GLU A 54 -4.28 11.76 11.37
N LEU A 55 -3.54 12.62 10.66
CA LEU A 55 -2.25 12.30 10.07
C LEU A 55 -1.08 12.92 10.84
N GLN A 56 -1.34 13.89 11.72
CA GLN A 56 -0.31 14.61 12.45
C GLN A 56 0.40 13.68 13.45
N ASP A 57 1.72 13.54 13.30
CA ASP A 57 2.55 12.65 14.10
C ASP A 57 2.06 11.19 14.10
N LYS A 58 1.39 10.76 13.02
CA LYS A 58 0.89 9.40 12.82
C LYS A 58 1.61 8.70 11.67
N VAL A 59 1.54 7.37 11.70
CA VAL A 59 2.06 6.49 10.65
C VAL A 59 0.88 5.83 9.94
N VAL A 60 0.80 6.03 8.63
CA VAL A 60 -0.19 5.38 7.77
C VAL A 60 0.36 4.03 7.32
N ALA A 61 -0.11 2.94 7.92
CA ALA A 61 0.40 1.59 7.63
C ALA A 61 0.07 1.13 6.20
N THR A 62 -1.13 1.47 5.72
CA THR A 62 -1.62 1.21 4.36
C THR A 62 -2.86 2.05 4.04
N CYS A 63 -3.26 2.06 2.77
CA CYS A 63 -4.52 2.62 2.28
C CYS A 63 -5.18 1.57 1.40
N SER A 64 -6.42 1.18 1.70
CA SER A 64 -7.19 0.21 0.93
C SER A 64 -8.67 0.51 1.04
N TYR A 65 -9.41 0.33 -0.05
CA TYR A 65 -10.87 0.53 -0.08
C TYR A 65 -11.34 1.93 0.35
N GLY A 66 -10.51 2.98 0.17
CA GLY A 66 -10.81 4.33 0.68
C GLY A 66 -10.48 4.55 2.15
N TRP A 67 -10.02 3.51 2.87
CA TRP A 67 -9.68 3.57 4.29
C TRP A 67 -8.18 3.58 4.51
N LEU A 68 -7.76 4.35 5.50
CA LEU A 68 -6.39 4.39 6.03
C LEU A 68 -6.31 3.50 7.27
N VAL A 69 -5.23 2.74 7.39
CA VAL A 69 -4.85 2.12 8.67
C VAL A 69 -3.81 3.02 9.31
N ILE A 70 -4.17 3.64 10.43
CA ILE A 70 -3.22 4.36 11.27
C ILE A 70 -2.68 3.38 12.30
N ALA A 71 -1.38 3.12 12.25
CA ALA A 71 -0.71 2.20 13.19
C ALA A 71 0.76 2.57 13.31
N GLY A 72 1.11 3.42 14.28
CA GLY A 72 2.50 3.77 14.58
C GLY A 72 3.05 2.94 15.73
N TYR A 73 4.27 2.43 15.63
CA TYR A 73 4.90 1.68 16.73
C TYR A 73 5.91 2.51 17.54
N LEU A 74 6.35 3.67 17.03
CA LEU A 74 7.38 4.53 17.66
C LEU A 74 6.86 5.86 18.21
N ILE A 75 5.67 6.30 17.81
CA ILE A 75 5.25 7.71 17.98
C ILE A 75 3.93 7.82 18.78
N SER A 76 3.06 6.80 18.74
CA SER A 76 1.72 6.84 19.37
C SER A 76 1.24 5.43 19.67
N ASP A 77 0.37 5.25 20.67
CA ASP A 77 -0.42 4.01 20.83
C ASP A 77 -1.68 4.02 19.95
N ASP A 78 -1.69 4.89 18.93
CA ASP A 78 -2.84 5.08 18.06
C ASP A 78 -2.87 3.96 17.03
N CYS A 79 -3.92 3.13 17.14
CA CYS A 79 -4.24 2.13 16.15
C CYS A 79 -5.73 2.24 15.77
N PHE A 80 -6.03 2.75 14.58
CA PHE A 80 -7.41 2.92 14.12
C PHE A 80 -7.51 2.92 12.60
N LEU A 81 -8.71 2.63 12.10
CA LEU A 81 -9.08 2.82 10.70
C LEU A 81 -9.72 4.20 10.54
N PHE A 82 -9.40 4.89 9.46
CA PHE A 82 -9.94 6.20 9.15
C PHE A 82 -10.35 6.33 7.69
N ASN A 83 -11.58 6.78 7.44
CA ASN A 83 -12.05 7.14 6.11
C ASN A 83 -11.91 8.66 5.91
N PRO A 84 -11.07 9.14 4.96
CA PRO A 84 -10.87 10.56 4.70
C PRO A 84 -12.12 11.32 4.23
N ILE A 85 -13.07 10.65 3.58
CA ILE A 85 -14.27 11.28 3.01
C ILE A 85 -15.38 11.31 4.07
N SER A 86 -15.75 10.16 4.62
CA SER A 86 -16.84 10.07 5.60
C SER A 86 -16.40 10.53 6.99
N THR A 87 -15.10 10.71 7.22
CA THR A 87 -14.47 11.05 8.51
C THR A 87 -14.71 10.00 9.61
N LYS A 88 -15.24 8.83 9.24
CA LYS A 88 -15.53 7.73 10.14
C LYS A 88 -14.22 7.15 10.69
N LYS A 89 -14.22 6.89 11.99
CA LYS A 89 -13.12 6.26 12.72
C LYS A 89 -13.58 4.95 13.32
N ILE A 90 -12.77 3.90 13.16
CA ILE A 90 -12.98 2.61 13.81
C ILE A 90 -11.73 2.32 14.63
N GLN A 91 -11.89 2.32 15.95
CA GLN A 91 -10.79 2.01 16.86
C GLN A 91 -10.38 0.54 16.70
N LEU A 92 -9.08 0.28 16.56
CA LEU A 92 -8.52 -1.07 16.59
C LEU A 92 -7.91 -1.35 17.98
N PRO A 93 -7.65 -2.62 18.32
CA PRO A 93 -6.97 -2.94 19.57
C PRO A 93 -5.59 -2.26 19.66
N SER A 94 -5.14 -1.94 20.87
CA SER A 94 -3.83 -1.34 21.11
C SER A 94 -2.70 -2.27 20.64
N LEU A 95 -1.65 -1.69 20.07
CA LEU A 95 -0.44 -2.41 19.67
C LEU A 95 0.57 -2.54 20.81
N ALA A 96 0.23 -2.13 22.03
CA ALA A 96 1.08 -2.24 23.20
C ALA A 96 1.05 -3.67 23.79
N PRO A 97 2.22 -4.25 24.17
CA PRO A 97 3.57 -3.72 23.98
C PRO A 97 4.04 -3.83 22.52
N VAL A 98 4.83 -2.82 22.10
CA VAL A 98 5.31 -2.55 20.73
C VAL A 98 5.44 -3.78 19.84
N PHE A 99 4.61 -3.85 18.78
CA PHE A 99 4.77 -4.76 17.66
C PHE A 99 5.29 -4.00 16.43
N SER A 100 6.50 -4.33 15.99
CA SER A 100 7.02 -3.86 14.70
C SER A 100 6.46 -4.76 13.60
N TYR A 101 6.06 -4.16 12.48
CA TYR A 101 5.53 -4.86 11.32
C TYR A 101 6.14 -4.28 10.04
N ASP A 102 6.26 -5.12 9.02
CA ASP A 102 6.79 -4.76 7.71
C ASP A 102 5.66 -4.42 6.73
N LYS A 103 4.48 -5.01 6.93
CA LYS A 103 3.33 -4.87 6.03
C LYS A 103 2.00 -4.85 6.77
N CYS A 104 1.06 -4.07 6.24
CA CYS A 104 -0.32 -4.02 6.69
C CYS A 104 -1.27 -4.21 5.49
N VAL A 105 -2.33 -5.00 5.67
CA VAL A 105 -3.37 -5.22 4.67
C VAL A 105 -4.77 -5.23 5.31
N LEU A 106 -5.79 -4.86 4.52
CA LEU A 106 -7.20 -5.12 4.82
C LEU A 106 -7.72 -6.15 3.82
N SER A 107 -8.44 -7.16 4.30
CA SER A 107 -9.06 -8.13 3.39
C SER A 107 -10.19 -7.51 2.56
N SER A 108 -11.04 -6.67 3.14
CA SER A 108 -12.20 -6.05 2.50
C SER A 108 -12.48 -4.66 3.09
N PRO A 109 -13.47 -3.88 2.62
CA PRO A 109 -13.84 -2.62 3.25
C PRO A 109 -14.22 -2.80 4.73
N PRO A 110 -13.82 -1.92 5.66
CA PRO A 110 -14.11 -2.05 7.10
C PRO A 110 -15.59 -2.12 7.51
N ASP A 111 -16.51 -1.74 6.63
CA ASP A 111 -17.95 -1.88 6.84
C ASP A 111 -18.45 -3.32 6.60
N ASP A 112 -17.64 -4.16 5.96
CA ASP A 112 -17.86 -5.60 5.87
C ASP A 112 -17.57 -6.26 7.22
N PRO A 113 -18.52 -6.97 7.85
CA PRO A 113 -18.30 -7.72 9.09
C PRO A 113 -17.20 -8.79 9.00
N GLY A 114 -16.87 -9.24 7.79
CA GLY A 114 -15.78 -10.17 7.50
C GLY A 114 -14.41 -9.51 7.34
N CYS A 115 -14.32 -8.17 7.36
CA CYS A 115 -13.06 -7.45 7.17
C CYS A 115 -12.05 -7.79 8.25
N VAL A 116 -10.86 -8.21 7.82
CA VAL A 116 -9.70 -8.50 8.66
C VAL A 116 -8.63 -7.45 8.38
N VAL A 117 -8.18 -6.79 9.45
CA VAL A 117 -6.96 -6.00 9.46
C VAL A 117 -5.82 -6.91 9.88
N MET A 118 -4.76 -6.98 9.07
CA MET A 118 -3.61 -7.83 9.35
C MET A 118 -2.30 -7.05 9.28
N LEU A 119 -1.49 -7.18 10.33
CA LEU A 119 -0.13 -6.68 10.43
C LEU A 119 0.83 -7.87 10.38
N LEU A 120 1.82 -7.81 9.49
CA LEU A 120 2.78 -8.88 9.26
C LEU A 120 4.19 -8.39 9.53
N SER A 121 4.96 -9.17 10.30
CA SER A 121 6.39 -9.01 10.49
C SER A 121 7.11 -10.21 9.89
N PHE A 122 8.11 -9.91 9.06
CA PHE A 122 8.82 -10.87 8.23
C PHE A 122 10.15 -11.26 8.89
N ASP A 123 10.31 -12.55 9.14
CA ASP A 123 11.54 -13.14 9.66
C ASP A 123 11.98 -14.27 8.72
N ILE A 124 13.23 -14.69 8.83
CA ILE A 124 13.73 -15.80 8.01
C ILE A 124 12.96 -17.08 8.41
N GLY A 125 12.35 -17.71 7.42
CA GLY A 125 11.52 -18.92 7.54
C GLY A 125 10.18 -18.75 8.24
N THR A 126 9.85 -17.56 8.76
CA THR A 126 8.59 -17.36 9.52
C THR A 126 7.96 -15.99 9.33
N VAL A 127 6.64 -15.93 9.52
CA VAL A 127 5.86 -14.69 9.48
C VAL A 127 5.10 -14.56 10.79
N ARG A 128 5.35 -13.48 11.54
CA ARG A 128 4.55 -13.15 12.72
C ARG A 128 3.38 -12.31 12.25
N VAL A 129 2.16 -12.73 12.59
CA VAL A 129 0.94 -12.02 12.21
C VAL A 129 0.19 -11.56 13.45
N LEU A 130 -0.29 -10.32 13.42
CA LEU A 130 -1.38 -9.84 14.25
C LEU A 130 -2.57 -9.58 13.33
N PHE A 131 -3.75 -10.05 13.73
CA PHE A 131 -4.96 -9.74 13.00
C PHE A 131 -6.16 -9.58 13.92
N CYS A 132 -7.10 -8.75 13.49
CA CYS A 132 -8.38 -8.54 14.15
C CYS A 132 -9.43 -8.15 13.12
N LYS A 133 -10.70 -8.19 13.52
CA LYS A 133 -11.83 -7.63 12.78
C LYS A 133 -12.22 -6.28 13.35
N ALA A 134 -12.97 -5.51 12.56
CA ALA A 134 -13.56 -4.27 13.05
C ALA A 134 -14.43 -4.55 14.29
N GLY A 135 -14.11 -3.88 15.41
CA GLY A 135 -14.84 -4.03 16.68
C GLY A 135 -14.26 -5.07 17.65
N ASP A 136 -13.24 -5.84 17.25
CA ASP A 136 -12.50 -6.69 18.18
C ASP A 136 -11.78 -5.84 19.24
N VAL A 137 -11.61 -6.40 20.44
CA VAL A 137 -10.95 -5.73 21.58
C VAL A 137 -9.49 -6.10 21.76
N GLU A 138 -9.03 -7.19 21.12
CA GLU A 138 -7.67 -7.72 21.24
C GLU A 138 -7.16 -8.23 19.88
N TRP A 139 -5.84 -8.19 19.69
CA TRP A 139 -5.20 -8.79 18.51
C TRP A 139 -5.06 -10.30 18.68
N THR A 140 -5.43 -11.07 17.66
CA THR A 140 -5.03 -12.46 17.57
C THR A 140 -3.61 -12.55 17.03
N ARG A 141 -2.73 -13.23 17.76
CA ARG A 141 -1.32 -13.39 17.40
C ARG A 141 -1.02 -14.81 16.95
N GLN A 142 -0.31 -14.94 15.84
CA GLN A 142 0.18 -16.22 15.38
C GLN A 142 1.56 -16.10 14.73
N VAL A 143 2.35 -17.18 14.79
CA VAL A 143 3.58 -17.32 14.02
C VAL A 143 3.36 -18.42 12.99
N LEU A 144 3.49 -18.07 11.72
CA LEU A 144 3.34 -18.96 10.59
C LEU A 144 4.74 -19.35 10.10
N LYS A 145 4.94 -20.63 9.81
CA LYS A 145 6.19 -21.11 9.19
C LYS A 145 6.01 -21.09 7.68
N LEU A 146 6.97 -20.49 6.98
CA LEU A 146 7.09 -20.66 5.54
C LEU A 146 7.68 -22.05 5.29
N HIS A 147 7.19 -22.74 4.27
CA HIS A 147 7.67 -24.08 3.95
C HIS A 147 8.83 -23.98 2.97
N ASP A 148 10.02 -24.41 3.40
CA ASP A 148 11.15 -24.71 2.54
C ASP A 148 12.03 -25.80 3.18
N GLU A 149 12.96 -26.34 2.39
CA GLU A 149 13.84 -27.44 2.83
C GLU A 149 14.93 -26.98 3.81
N ASP A 150 15.33 -25.70 3.77
CA ASP A 150 16.48 -25.17 4.51
C ASP A 150 16.13 -24.08 5.55
N GLY A 151 14.87 -23.69 5.68
CA GLY A 151 14.39 -22.69 6.65
C GLY A 151 14.74 -21.25 6.30
N SER A 152 15.13 -20.95 5.05
CA SER A 152 15.71 -19.68 4.62
C SER A 152 14.75 -18.76 3.85
N ASP A 153 13.54 -19.20 3.54
CA ASP A 153 12.55 -18.43 2.77
C ASP A 153 12.15 -17.16 3.52
N TYR A 154 11.73 -16.16 2.77
CA TYR A 154 11.40 -14.85 3.33
C TYR A 154 10.25 -14.23 2.54
N VAL A 155 9.40 -13.47 3.23
CA VAL A 155 8.29 -12.81 2.56
C VAL A 155 8.82 -11.73 1.64
N ARG A 156 8.39 -11.81 0.38
CA ARG A 156 8.69 -10.84 -0.66
C ARG A 156 7.64 -9.76 -0.76
N SER A 157 6.37 -10.18 -0.72
CA SER A 157 5.24 -9.29 -0.91
C SER A 157 3.97 -9.89 -0.32
N VAL A 158 3.03 -9.02 0.06
CA VAL A 158 1.70 -9.43 0.51
C VAL A 158 0.68 -8.58 -0.26
N GLY A 159 -0.31 -9.25 -0.82
CA GLY A 159 -1.41 -8.61 -1.54
C GLY A 159 -2.74 -9.21 -1.15
N VAL A 160 -3.81 -8.52 -1.51
CA VAL A 160 -5.19 -8.95 -1.29
C VAL A 160 -5.87 -9.05 -2.64
N HIS A 161 -6.64 -10.11 -2.84
CA HIS A 161 -7.46 -10.29 -4.03
C HIS A 161 -8.82 -10.84 -3.64
N LYS A 162 -9.89 -10.09 -3.90
CA LYS A 162 -11.29 -10.48 -3.61
C LYS A 162 -11.52 -10.95 -2.17
N GLY A 163 -10.87 -10.31 -1.19
CA GLY A 163 -10.98 -10.70 0.21
C GLY A 163 -9.89 -11.66 0.69
N ASP A 164 -9.27 -12.42 -0.21
CA ASP A 164 -8.24 -13.38 0.16
C ASP A 164 -6.86 -12.71 0.25
N ILE A 165 -6.09 -13.07 1.29
CA ILE A 165 -4.75 -12.54 1.51
C ILE A 165 -3.73 -13.53 0.97
N TYR A 166 -2.79 -13.02 0.17
CA TYR A 166 -1.74 -13.80 -0.48
C TYR A 166 -0.36 -13.34 -0.03
N ILE A 167 0.51 -14.29 0.29
CA ILE A 167 1.90 -14.06 0.67
C ILE A 167 2.79 -14.67 -0.41
N LEU A 168 3.55 -13.81 -1.10
CA LEU A 168 4.58 -14.22 -2.05
C LEU A 168 5.94 -14.23 -1.36
N THR A 169 6.72 -15.28 -1.56
CA THR A 169 8.04 -15.43 -0.92
C THR A 169 9.20 -15.26 -1.90
N TRP A 170 10.44 -15.27 -1.39
CA TRP A 170 11.65 -15.16 -2.22
C TRP A 170 11.90 -16.38 -3.09
N TYR A 171 11.46 -17.56 -2.65
CA TYR A 171 11.46 -18.76 -3.47
C TYR A 171 10.22 -18.89 -4.37
N GLU A 172 9.49 -17.79 -4.55
CA GLU A 172 8.35 -17.67 -5.47
C GLU A 172 7.17 -18.60 -5.13
N HIS A 173 7.09 -19.06 -3.87
CA HIS A 173 5.88 -19.69 -3.35
C HIS A 173 4.80 -18.62 -3.16
N LEU A 174 3.59 -18.93 -3.60
CA LEU A 174 2.40 -18.11 -3.38
C LEU A 174 1.47 -18.81 -2.40
N TYR A 175 1.45 -18.33 -1.16
CA TYR A 175 0.59 -18.86 -0.11
C TYR A 175 -0.72 -18.10 -0.03
N LEU A 176 -1.83 -18.84 0.04
CA LEU A 176 -3.13 -18.33 0.47
C LEU A 176 -3.24 -18.44 2.00
N VAL A 177 -3.61 -17.34 2.64
CA VAL A 177 -3.93 -17.27 4.06
C VAL A 177 -5.37 -17.77 4.27
N LYS A 178 -5.54 -18.93 4.90
CA LYS A 178 -6.87 -19.46 5.25
C LYS A 178 -7.17 -19.25 6.71
N PHE A 179 -8.38 -18.76 6.99
CA PHE A 179 -8.91 -18.64 8.34
C PHE A 179 -9.69 -19.91 8.70
N ASP A 180 -9.30 -20.56 9.79
CA ASP A 180 -10.03 -21.68 10.35
C ASP A 180 -11.17 -21.18 11.24
N ASN A 181 -12.18 -22.02 11.46
CA ASN A 181 -13.33 -21.71 12.32
C ASN A 181 -12.94 -21.41 13.79
N SER A 182 -11.71 -21.73 14.21
CA SER A 182 -11.15 -21.47 15.54
C SER A 182 -10.41 -20.14 15.65
N SER A 183 -10.54 -19.23 14.68
CA SER A 183 -9.77 -17.99 14.61
C SER A 183 -8.25 -18.22 14.54
N SER A 184 -7.82 -19.33 13.93
CA SER A 184 -6.43 -19.59 13.56
C SER A 184 -6.23 -19.40 12.06
N ILE A 185 -5.00 -19.13 11.66
CA ILE A 185 -4.59 -19.01 10.27
C ILE A 185 -3.75 -20.22 9.88
N THR A 186 -3.97 -20.71 8.67
CA THR A 186 -3.07 -21.66 8.00
C THR A 186 -2.61 -21.10 6.65
N LEU A 187 -1.40 -21.49 6.23
CA LEU A 187 -0.88 -21.14 4.92
C LEU A 187 -1.08 -22.33 3.98
N VAL A 188 -1.67 -22.07 2.82
CA VAL A 188 -1.84 -23.05 1.75
C VAL A 188 -1.00 -22.63 0.56
N ASP A 189 0.08 -23.36 0.28
CA ASP A 189 0.85 -23.15 -0.94
C ASP A 189 -0.01 -23.50 -2.16
N LEU A 190 -0.21 -22.51 -3.04
CA LEU A 190 -0.98 -22.69 -4.26
C LEU A 190 -0.21 -23.49 -5.32
N LYS A 191 1.12 -23.63 -5.16
CA LYS A 191 2.03 -24.30 -6.09
C LYS A 191 1.91 -23.73 -7.49
N VAL A 192 2.03 -22.41 -7.57
CA VAL A 192 2.05 -21.67 -8.83
C VAL A 192 3.35 -21.97 -9.55
N ASP A 193 3.28 -22.33 -10.82
CA ASP A 193 4.46 -22.48 -11.65
C ASP A 193 4.98 -21.11 -12.09
N ASP A 194 6.20 -20.80 -11.66
CA ASP A 194 6.89 -19.54 -11.96
C ASP A 194 7.95 -19.67 -13.07
N SER A 195 7.99 -20.81 -13.76
CA SER A 195 8.91 -21.06 -14.87
C SER A 195 8.69 -20.11 -16.05
N THR A 196 7.46 -19.60 -16.20
CA THR A 196 7.07 -18.63 -17.24
C THR A 196 7.54 -17.21 -16.93
N CYS A 197 7.96 -16.92 -15.70
CA CYS A 197 8.47 -15.62 -15.31
C CYS A 197 9.99 -15.56 -15.55
N PRO A 198 10.48 -14.85 -16.58
CA PRO A 198 11.90 -14.85 -16.96
C PRO A 198 12.87 -14.34 -15.89
N THR A 199 12.39 -13.79 -14.77
CA THR A 199 13.21 -13.39 -13.62
C THR A 199 13.73 -14.57 -12.81
N THR A 200 13.08 -15.73 -12.85
CA THR A 200 13.45 -16.90 -12.02
C THR A 200 14.77 -17.56 -12.43
N ALA A 201 15.17 -17.46 -13.70
CA ALA A 201 16.26 -18.27 -14.23
C ALA A 201 17.65 -17.60 -14.30
N LYS A 202 17.76 -16.27 -14.16
CA LYS A 202 19.01 -15.57 -14.56
C LYS A 202 19.54 -14.50 -13.62
N PHE A 203 18.79 -14.08 -12.63
CA PHE A 203 19.22 -13.01 -11.75
C PHE A 203 18.84 -13.35 -10.32
N TYR A 204 19.83 -13.67 -9.48
CA TYR A 204 19.74 -13.55 -8.02
C TYR A 204 19.49 -12.09 -7.56
N CYS A 205 18.86 -11.27 -8.41
CA CYS A 205 18.59 -9.87 -8.18
C CYS A 205 17.27 -9.76 -7.41
N ARG A 206 17.41 -9.33 -6.15
CA ARG A 206 16.32 -9.02 -5.23
C ARG A 206 15.63 -7.73 -5.65
N PHE A 207 14.78 -7.82 -6.68
CA PHE A 207 13.94 -6.71 -7.11
C PHE A 207 12.79 -6.51 -6.11
N PRO A 208 12.48 -5.27 -5.70
CA PRO A 208 11.24 -4.98 -5.01
C PRO A 208 10.04 -5.51 -5.80
N THR A 209 9.16 -6.23 -5.12
CA THR A 209 8.02 -6.91 -5.74
C THR A 209 6.74 -6.60 -5.00
N TYR A 210 5.68 -6.35 -5.75
CA TYR A 210 4.39 -5.90 -5.23
C TYR A 210 3.28 -6.77 -5.79
N LEU A 211 2.38 -7.23 -4.91
CA LEU A 211 1.12 -7.85 -5.28
C LEU A 211 0.00 -6.82 -5.16
N VAL A 212 -0.79 -6.66 -6.21
CA VAL A 212 -1.92 -5.72 -6.23
C VAL A 212 -3.09 -6.32 -7.01
N GLU A 213 -4.30 -6.11 -6.51
CA GLU A 213 -5.52 -6.39 -7.26
C GLU A 213 -5.92 -5.18 -8.10
N THR A 214 -6.31 -5.43 -9.35
CA THR A 214 -6.95 -4.44 -10.23
C THR A 214 -7.94 -5.16 -11.13
N CYS A 215 -9.15 -4.59 -11.31
CA CYS A 215 -10.21 -5.16 -12.14
C CYS A 215 -10.52 -6.64 -11.88
N GLY A 216 -10.42 -7.09 -10.63
CA GLY A 216 -10.65 -8.49 -10.27
C GLY A 216 -9.59 -9.46 -10.80
N GLU A 217 -8.39 -8.95 -11.10
CA GLU A 217 -7.17 -9.70 -11.45
C GLU A 217 -6.09 -9.47 -10.39
N LEU A 218 -5.29 -10.50 -10.07
CA LEU A 218 -4.13 -10.36 -9.20
C LEU A 218 -2.86 -10.16 -10.04
N LEU A 219 -2.22 -9.01 -9.87
CA LEU A 219 -0.99 -8.65 -10.55
C LEU A 219 0.21 -8.74 -9.62
N ARG A 220 1.34 -9.16 -10.18
CA ARG A 220 2.68 -9.13 -9.57
C ARG A 220 3.57 -8.18 -10.36
N LEU A 221 4.12 -7.19 -9.69
CA LEU A 221 5.03 -6.20 -10.26
C LEU A 221 6.44 -6.46 -9.76
N HIS A 222 7.42 -6.55 -10.65
CA HIS A 222 8.84 -6.63 -10.34
C HIS A 222 9.54 -5.35 -10.80
N CYS A 223 10.04 -4.56 -9.85
CA CYS A 223 10.71 -3.29 -10.13
C CYS A 223 12.22 -3.51 -10.22
N ASN A 224 12.79 -3.47 -11.42
CA ASN A 224 14.22 -3.53 -11.63
C ASN A 224 14.86 -2.19 -11.27
N ILE A 225 15.33 -2.08 -10.03
CA ILE A 225 15.96 -0.86 -9.51
C ILE A 225 17.45 -1.14 -9.29
N ARG A 226 18.32 -0.29 -9.85
CA ARG A 226 19.78 -0.34 -9.63
C ARG A 226 20.30 1.03 -9.28
N HIS A 227 21.18 1.11 -8.28
CA HIS A 227 21.75 2.38 -7.81
C HIS A 227 20.69 3.48 -7.58
N ARG A 228 19.54 3.09 -6.99
CA ARG A 228 18.38 3.95 -6.75
C ARG A 228 17.73 4.54 -8.03
N GLN A 229 17.88 3.88 -9.17
CA GLN A 229 17.22 4.25 -10.42
C GLN A 229 16.32 3.11 -10.89
N VAL A 230 15.09 3.45 -11.27
CA VAL A 230 14.15 2.53 -11.90
C VAL A 230 14.64 2.28 -13.33
N LEU A 231 14.94 1.03 -13.68
CA LEU A 231 15.39 0.66 -15.02
C LEU A 231 14.27 0.05 -15.85
N ASP A 232 13.47 -0.81 -15.22
CA ASP A 232 12.38 -1.51 -15.88
C ASP A 232 11.35 -1.98 -14.84
N ILE A 233 10.10 -2.15 -15.25
CA ILE A 233 9.06 -2.75 -14.40
C ILE A 233 8.37 -3.84 -15.20
N TRP A 234 8.38 -5.06 -14.67
CA TRP A 234 7.68 -6.18 -15.27
C TRP A 234 6.41 -6.49 -14.51
N VAL A 235 5.30 -6.55 -15.25
CA VAL A 235 3.99 -6.87 -14.70
C VAL A 235 3.57 -8.25 -15.18
N TYR A 236 3.07 -9.06 -14.25
CA TYR A 236 2.54 -10.39 -14.51
C TYR A 236 1.15 -10.50 -13.90
N LYS A 237 0.26 -11.19 -14.58
CA LYS A 237 -1.07 -11.56 -14.09
C LYS A 237 -1.06 -13.03 -13.69
N LEU A 238 -1.66 -13.37 -12.57
CA LEU A 238 -1.89 -14.75 -12.17
C LEU A 238 -3.11 -15.32 -12.90
N ASP A 239 -2.92 -16.47 -13.54
CA ASP A 239 -4.02 -17.36 -13.90
C ASP A 239 -4.24 -18.34 -12.74
N PHE A 240 -5.39 -18.25 -12.07
CA PHE A 240 -5.68 -19.10 -10.91
C PHE A 240 -6.06 -20.54 -11.29
N ASP A 241 -6.56 -20.76 -12.51
CA ASP A 241 -6.97 -22.07 -12.99
C ASP A 241 -5.74 -22.87 -13.43
N GLU A 242 -4.92 -22.25 -14.27
CA GLU A 242 -3.68 -22.85 -14.77
C GLU A 242 -2.51 -22.73 -13.77
N LYS A 243 -2.65 -21.86 -12.75
CA LYS A 243 -1.63 -21.58 -11.73
C LYS A 243 -0.29 -21.18 -12.33
N VAL A 244 -0.32 -20.24 -13.27
CA VAL A 244 0.87 -19.71 -13.95
C VAL A 244 0.83 -18.18 -13.98
N TRP A 245 2.02 -17.57 -13.99
CA TRP A 245 2.16 -16.13 -14.22
C TRP A 245 2.30 -15.82 -15.70
N THR A 246 1.48 -14.91 -16.21
CA THR A 246 1.55 -14.45 -17.61
C THR A 246 1.96 -12.98 -17.68
N ARG A 247 2.95 -12.66 -18.52
CA ARG A 247 3.44 -11.28 -18.66
C ARG A 247 2.38 -10.38 -19.30
N VAL A 248 2.14 -9.23 -18.67
CA VAL A 248 1.25 -8.17 -19.14
C VAL A 248 2.09 -7.07 -19.79
N LYS A 249 1.62 -6.54 -20.92
CA LYS A 249 2.30 -5.45 -21.67
C LYS A 249 1.55 -4.12 -21.63
N GLU A 250 0.27 -4.14 -21.26
CA GLU A 250 -0.54 -2.94 -21.06
C GLU A 250 -1.48 -3.14 -19.86
N LEU A 251 -1.68 -2.09 -19.08
CA LEU A 251 -2.69 -2.01 -18.02
C LEU A 251 -3.99 -1.36 -18.51
N LYS A 252 -4.05 -0.95 -19.78
CA LYS A 252 -5.18 -0.24 -20.39
C LYS A 252 -5.52 1.05 -19.63
N ASP A 253 -6.74 1.14 -19.14
CA ASP A 253 -7.32 2.22 -18.35
C ASP A 253 -6.96 2.12 -16.85
N GLN A 254 -6.02 1.27 -16.45
CA GLN A 254 -5.62 1.16 -15.05
C GLN A 254 -4.31 1.90 -14.77
N ALA A 255 -4.20 2.47 -13.56
CA ALA A 255 -2.98 3.02 -13.03
C ALA A 255 -2.62 2.36 -11.69
N ILE A 256 -1.33 2.16 -11.44
CA ILE A 256 -0.81 1.54 -10.22
C ILE A 256 0.10 2.52 -9.50
N PHE A 257 -0.03 2.60 -8.18
CA PHE A 257 0.68 3.52 -7.32
C PHE A 257 1.44 2.74 -6.26
N ILE A 258 2.75 2.93 -6.20
CA ILE A 258 3.65 2.27 -5.26
C ILE A 258 4.25 3.34 -4.35
N GLY A 259 4.00 3.21 -3.06
CA GLY A 259 4.57 4.09 -2.03
C GLY A 259 5.89 3.56 -1.51
N SER A 260 6.74 4.45 -0.99
CA SER A 260 8.02 4.03 -0.41
C SER A 260 7.89 3.40 0.99
N SER A 261 6.77 3.64 1.67
CA SER A 261 6.54 3.20 3.04
C SER A 261 5.83 1.84 3.06
N SER A 262 6.31 0.90 3.91
CA SER A 262 5.72 -0.43 4.14
C SER A 262 5.38 -1.23 2.87
N GLY A 263 6.06 -0.92 1.75
CA GLY A 263 5.78 -1.47 0.43
C GLY A 263 4.33 -1.29 -0.03
N GLN A 264 3.68 -0.18 0.34
CA GLN A 264 2.29 0.13 -0.04
C GLN A 264 2.12 0.08 -1.57
N VAL A 265 1.05 -0.57 -2.03
CA VAL A 265 0.67 -0.60 -3.43
C VAL A 265 -0.84 -0.52 -3.53
N LEU A 266 -1.33 0.26 -4.49
CA LEU A 266 -2.75 0.43 -4.78
C LEU A 266 -2.95 0.67 -6.27
N ALA A 267 -4.14 0.34 -6.76
CA ALA A 267 -4.50 0.50 -8.16
C ALA A 267 -5.88 1.14 -8.27
N CYS A 268 -6.11 1.89 -9.34
CA CYS A 268 -7.43 2.44 -9.65
C CYS A 268 -7.68 2.45 -11.15
N SER A 269 -8.96 2.48 -11.50
CA SER A 269 -9.36 2.83 -12.86
C SER A 269 -9.05 4.31 -13.13
N THR A 270 -8.70 4.58 -14.37
CA THR A 270 -8.51 5.92 -14.92
C THR A 270 -9.63 6.30 -15.90
N GLU A 271 -10.63 5.44 -16.07
CA GLU A 271 -11.87 5.83 -16.74
C GLU A 271 -12.49 7.00 -15.98
N GLU A 272 -12.85 8.06 -16.71
CA GLU A 272 -13.41 9.31 -16.14
C GLU A 272 -12.47 10.07 -15.17
N SER A 273 -11.23 9.59 -15.01
CA SER A 273 -10.17 10.24 -14.24
C SER A 273 -9.40 11.24 -15.10
N ARG A 274 -8.72 12.19 -14.44
CA ARG A 274 -7.74 13.07 -15.08
C ARG A 274 -6.33 12.47 -15.10
N ILE A 275 -6.16 11.25 -14.61
CA ILE A 275 -4.88 10.52 -14.61
C ILE A 275 -4.76 9.68 -15.87
N HIS A 276 -3.54 9.51 -16.35
CA HIS A 276 -3.26 8.66 -17.50
C HIS A 276 -3.22 7.18 -17.11
N GLY A 277 -4.07 6.37 -17.76
CA GLY A 277 -3.98 4.91 -17.70
C GLY A 277 -2.67 4.38 -18.27
N ASN A 278 -2.41 3.09 -18.03
CA ASN A 278 -1.19 2.40 -18.46
C ASN A 278 0.10 2.96 -17.85
N LYS A 279 0.00 3.58 -16.67
CA LYS A 279 1.11 4.19 -15.94
C LYS A 279 1.27 3.55 -14.56
N ILE A 280 2.52 3.42 -14.14
CA ILE A 280 2.92 3.01 -12.80
C ILE A 280 3.64 4.19 -12.15
N TYR A 281 3.06 4.71 -11.07
CA TYR A 281 3.57 5.82 -10.28
C TYR A 281 4.30 5.25 -9.06
N LEU A 282 5.59 5.52 -8.91
CA LEU A 282 6.34 5.00 -7.77
C LEU A 282 7.24 6.04 -7.11
N THR A 283 7.32 5.96 -5.78
CA THR A 283 8.28 6.70 -4.97
C THR A 283 9.27 5.74 -4.34
N LEU A 284 10.56 6.12 -4.32
CA LEU A 284 11.60 5.33 -3.65
C LEU A 284 11.81 5.83 -2.22
N ALA A 285 12.27 4.93 -1.34
CA ALA A 285 12.56 5.27 0.05
C ALA A 285 13.64 6.36 0.12
N GLU A 286 13.49 7.30 1.06
CA GLU A 286 14.40 8.43 1.27
C GLU A 286 14.49 9.40 0.07
N GLU A 287 13.60 9.28 -0.93
CA GLU A 287 13.58 10.15 -2.10
C GLU A 287 12.29 10.99 -2.18
N ARG A 288 12.42 12.18 -2.78
CA ARG A 288 11.30 13.08 -3.11
C ARG A 288 10.83 12.92 -4.55
N THR A 289 11.48 12.04 -5.29
CA THR A 289 11.27 11.86 -6.72
C THR A 289 10.06 10.97 -6.96
N LEU A 290 9.17 11.43 -7.82
CA LEU A 290 8.10 10.63 -8.39
C LEU A 290 8.56 10.07 -9.73
N TYR A 291 8.60 8.76 -9.83
CA TYR A 291 8.88 8.05 -11.07
C TYR A 291 7.55 7.66 -11.70
N VAL A 292 7.39 7.93 -13.00
CA VAL A 292 6.20 7.57 -13.77
C VAL A 292 6.64 6.67 -14.91
N TYR A 293 6.30 5.39 -14.82
CA TYR A 293 6.70 4.38 -15.79
C TYR A 293 5.51 4.01 -16.69
N GLY A 294 5.65 4.18 -17.99
CA GLY A 294 4.67 3.72 -19.00
C GLY A 294 4.99 2.30 -19.45
N LEU A 295 4.03 1.38 -19.29
CA LEU A 295 4.27 -0.05 -19.51
C LEU A 295 4.40 -0.44 -20.98
N ASP A 296 3.71 0.26 -21.88
CA ASP A 296 3.72 0.03 -23.33
C ASP A 296 5.02 0.45 -24.00
N LEU A 297 5.52 1.64 -23.65
CA LEU A 297 6.72 2.23 -24.23
C LEU A 297 7.99 1.88 -23.45
N CYS A 298 7.85 1.21 -22.30
CA CYS A 298 8.92 1.01 -21.32
C CYS A 298 9.67 2.32 -21.01
N ALA A 299 8.91 3.42 -20.89
CA ALA A 299 9.43 4.76 -20.76
C ALA A 299 9.31 5.25 -19.32
N LEU A 300 10.38 5.84 -18.81
CA LEU A 300 10.44 6.41 -17.47
C LEU A 300 10.49 7.93 -17.54
N GLU A 301 9.51 8.55 -16.90
CA GLU A 301 9.48 9.98 -16.62
C GLU A 301 9.81 10.21 -15.13
N VAL A 302 10.50 11.30 -14.84
CA VAL A 302 11.00 11.61 -13.49
C VAL A 302 10.57 13.02 -13.12
N CYS A 303 9.81 13.14 -12.03
CA CYS A 303 9.23 14.39 -11.56
C CYS A 303 9.65 14.67 -10.11
N LEU A 304 9.76 15.96 -9.75
CA LEU A 304 9.94 16.40 -8.37
C LEU A 304 8.64 17.10 -7.91
N PRO A 305 7.66 16.35 -7.39
CA PRO A 305 6.32 16.87 -7.12
C PRO A 305 6.29 18.01 -6.09
N CYS A 306 7.10 17.90 -5.03
CA CYS A 306 7.06 18.83 -3.90
C CYS A 306 8.47 19.41 -3.61
N PRO A 307 8.98 20.36 -4.43
CA PRO A 307 10.37 20.81 -4.34
C PRO A 307 10.68 21.59 -3.05
N ASN A 308 9.67 22.26 -2.49
CA ASN A 308 9.80 23.17 -1.35
C ASN A 308 9.79 22.46 0.01
N VAL A 309 9.42 21.18 0.03
CA VAL A 309 9.25 20.43 1.27
C VAL A 309 10.63 19.87 1.66
N LYS A 310 11.07 20.09 2.91
CA LYS A 310 12.42 19.77 3.43
C LYS A 310 12.69 18.27 3.49
N ALA A 311 13.92 17.81 3.28
CA ALA A 311 14.26 16.37 3.26
C ALA A 311 14.19 15.63 4.62
N ASP A 312 13.39 16.12 5.56
CA ASP A 312 13.38 15.74 6.98
C ASP A 312 12.13 14.86 7.24
N TRP A 313 11.96 13.76 6.50
CA TRP A 313 10.68 13.05 6.40
C TRP A 313 10.50 11.87 7.36
N VAL A 314 9.25 11.62 7.76
CA VAL A 314 8.85 10.37 8.43
C VAL A 314 7.99 9.46 7.52
N GLN A 315 7.27 9.97 6.50
CA GLN A 315 6.56 9.09 5.56
C GLN A 315 6.17 9.74 4.21
N ASN A 316 6.26 8.97 3.11
CA ASN A 316 5.46 9.23 1.89
C ASN A 316 4.50 8.06 1.63
N VAL A 317 3.25 8.38 1.28
CA VAL A 317 2.17 7.41 1.18
C VAL A 317 1.19 7.83 0.09
N TRP A 318 0.64 6.88 -0.64
CA TRP A 318 -0.47 7.13 -1.55
C TRP A 318 -1.79 6.97 -0.81
N ILE A 319 -2.67 7.95 -0.96
CA ILE A 319 -4.02 7.93 -0.40
C ILE A 319 -5.00 8.01 -1.56
N LEU A 320 -5.79 6.95 -1.74
CA LEU A 320 -6.88 6.91 -2.71
C LEU A 320 -8.21 7.02 -1.97
N PRO A 321 -8.85 8.20 -1.97
CA PRO A 321 -10.22 8.33 -1.47
C PRO A 321 -11.17 7.58 -2.40
N VAL A 322 -12.17 6.89 -1.84
CA VAL A 322 -13.22 6.18 -2.59
C VAL A 322 -14.56 6.67 -2.07
N LEU A 323 -15.45 7.10 -2.96
CA LEU A 323 -16.82 7.50 -2.58
C LEU A 323 -17.57 6.23 -2.18
N GLU A 324 -18.29 6.30 -1.06
CA GLU A 324 -19.30 5.32 -0.72
C GLU A 324 -20.51 5.56 -1.64
N ASP A 325 -20.97 4.51 -2.34
CA ASP A 325 -22.16 4.55 -3.21
C ASP A 325 -23.47 4.73 -2.42
#